data_AF-D0LYM8-F1
#
_entry.id   AF-D0LYM8-F1
#
_cell.length_a   1.000
_cell.length_b   1.000
_cell.length_c   1.000
_cell.angle_alpha   90.00
_cell.angle_beta   90.00
_cell.angle_gamma   90.00
#
_symmetry.space_group_name_H-M   'P 1'
#
loop_
_entity.id
_entity.type
_entity.pdbx_description
1 polymer ?
#
loop_
_entity_poly.entity_id
_entity_poly.type
_entity_poly.pdbx_seq_one_letter_code
_entity_poly.pdbx_strand_id
1 'polypeptide(L)'
;MSPATYSWLKAFHAFGFLLWTAGLFATLRMLAAHGLAGTAAPVSLAQGERRTAVFMDIGATIAIVAGLALTFMVDPSPLTQGGWLHAKLTLVLAFLALHVVARIRIKKFRNGEVKPLPGALLPVLLVLAFAIVVLAKVRPF
;
A
#
# COMPACT_ATOMS: atom_id res chain seq x y z
N MET A 1 -8.14 -27.44 1.33
CA MET A 1 -8.59 -26.38 0.39
C MET A 1 -8.32 -26.84 -1.03
N SER A 2 -9.18 -26.55 -2.01
CA SER A 2 -8.93 -26.98 -3.40
C SER A 2 -7.72 -26.24 -4.02
N PRO A 3 -6.96 -26.85 -4.94
CA PRO A 3 -5.88 -26.17 -5.66
C PRO A 3 -6.35 -24.91 -6.40
N ALA A 4 -7.59 -24.91 -6.91
CA ALA A 4 -8.20 -23.75 -7.57
C ALA A 4 -8.39 -22.58 -6.60
N THR A 5 -8.97 -22.83 -5.42
CA THR A 5 -9.17 -21.80 -4.37
C THR A 5 -7.84 -21.17 -3.95
N TYR A 6 -6.77 -21.97 -3.86
CA TYR A 6 -5.44 -21.49 -3.49
C TYR A 6 -4.85 -20.54 -4.54
N SER A 7 -4.97 -20.90 -5.82
CA SER A 7 -4.51 -20.05 -6.92
C SER A 7 -5.30 -18.74 -7.00
N TRP A 8 -6.62 -18.79 -6.79
CA TRP A 8 -7.45 -17.58 -6.74
C TRP A 8 -7.07 -16.64 -5.58
N LEU A 9 -6.89 -17.15 -4.37
CA LEU A 9 -6.46 -16.31 -3.23
C LEU A 9 -5.10 -15.66 -3.48
N LYS A 10 -4.15 -16.38 -4.09
CA LYS A 10 -2.86 -15.79 -4.50
C LYS A 10 -3.03 -14.71 -5.56
N ALA A 11 -3.91 -14.92 -6.54
CA ALA A 11 -4.21 -13.94 -7.58
C ALA A 11 -4.83 -12.67 -6.97
N PHE A 12 -5.83 -12.81 -6.10
CA PHE A 12 -6.43 -11.67 -5.39
C PHE A 12 -5.44 -10.95 -4.50
N HIS A 13 -4.61 -11.66 -3.74
CA HIS A 13 -3.57 -11.03 -2.91
C HIS A 13 -2.60 -10.19 -3.76
N ALA A 14 -2.10 -10.77 -4.87
CA ALA A 14 -1.18 -10.07 -5.77
C ALA A 14 -1.84 -8.87 -6.47
N PHE A 15 -3.07 -9.03 -6.95
CA PHE A 15 -3.84 -7.96 -7.57
C PHE A 15 -4.15 -6.84 -6.59
N GLY A 16 -4.60 -7.17 -5.38
CA GLY A 16 -4.83 -6.21 -4.31
C GLY A 16 -3.57 -5.43 -3.98
N PHE A 17 -2.42 -6.10 -3.88
CA PHE A 17 -1.14 -5.45 -3.62
C PHE A 17 -0.71 -4.51 -4.76
N LEU A 18 -0.92 -4.92 -6.02
CA LEU A 18 -0.70 -4.07 -7.19
C LEU A 18 -1.59 -2.82 -7.14
N LEU A 19 -2.89 -3.01 -6.92
CA LEU A 19 -3.87 -1.92 -6.84
C LEU A 19 -3.56 -0.98 -5.67
N TRP A 20 -3.16 -1.52 -4.52
CA TRP A 20 -2.75 -0.74 -3.36
C TRP A 20 -1.52 0.12 -3.69
N THR A 21 -0.51 -0.47 -4.32
CA THR A 21 0.72 0.24 -4.71
C THR A 21 0.43 1.34 -5.73
N ALA A 22 -0.35 1.04 -6.77
CA ALA A 22 -0.75 2.02 -7.78
C ALA A 22 -1.56 3.17 -7.17
N GLY A 23 -2.54 2.85 -6.32
CA GLY A 23 -3.35 3.84 -5.61
C GLY A 23 -2.50 4.74 -4.70
N LEU A 24 -1.63 4.15 -3.88
CA LEU A 24 -0.76 4.89 -2.97
C LEU A 24 0.22 5.79 -3.72
N PHE A 25 0.82 5.30 -4.81
CA PHE A 25 1.69 6.09 -5.68
C PHE A 25 0.93 7.30 -6.27
N ALA A 26 -0.25 7.06 -6.86
CA ALA A 26 -1.06 8.11 -7.44
C ALA A 26 -1.50 9.15 -6.41
N THR A 27 -1.92 8.70 -5.22
CA THR A 27 -2.29 9.59 -4.11
C THR A 27 -1.12 10.43 -3.63
N LEU A 28 0.05 9.83 -3.38
CA LEU A 28 1.24 10.56 -2.96
C LEU A 28 1.71 11.56 -4.03
N ARG A 29 1.58 11.22 -5.32
CA ARG A 29 1.92 12.10 -6.43
C ARG A 29 1.01 13.32 -6.53
N MET A 30 -0.29 13.16 -6.27
CA MET A 30 -1.25 14.25 -6.20
C MET A 30 -1.00 15.13 -4.97
N LEU A 31 -0.79 14.51 -3.80
CA LEU A 31 -0.45 15.24 -2.56
C LEU A 31 0.88 16.01 -2.70
N ALA A 32 1.89 15.44 -3.35
CA ALA A 32 3.14 16.16 -3.58
C ALA A 32 2.90 17.40 -4.46
N ALA A 33 2.10 17.29 -5.52
CA ALA A 33 1.74 18.42 -6.36
C ALA A 33 0.94 19.49 -5.60
N HIS A 34 -0.05 19.09 -4.81
CA HIS A 34 -0.84 20.00 -3.98
C HIS A 34 0.03 20.69 -2.92
N GLY A 35 0.91 19.95 -2.26
CA GLY A 35 1.85 20.50 -1.27
C GLY A 35 2.78 21.56 -1.85
N LEU A 36 3.19 21.41 -3.11
CA LEU A 36 4.00 22.41 -3.84
C LEU A 36 3.17 23.63 -4.26
N ALA A 37 1.93 23.41 -4.70
CA ALA A 37 1.03 24.50 -5.09
C ALA A 37 0.49 25.30 -3.89
N GLY A 38 0.52 24.72 -2.68
CA GLY A 38 0.08 25.40 -1.46
C GLY A 38 -1.39 25.81 -1.52
N THR A 39 -1.71 27.02 -1.06
CA THR A 39 -3.06 27.59 -1.09
C THR A 39 -3.56 27.92 -2.50
N ALA A 40 -2.68 27.95 -3.51
CA ALA A 40 -3.04 28.17 -4.91
C ALA A 40 -3.42 26.86 -5.64
N ALA A 41 -3.45 25.72 -4.94
CA ALA A 41 -3.79 24.44 -5.55
C ALA A 41 -5.22 24.42 -6.12
N PRO A 42 -5.42 23.98 -7.37
CA PRO A 42 -6.75 23.86 -7.95
C PRO A 42 -7.56 22.78 -7.24
N VAL A 43 -8.88 22.99 -7.15
CA VAL A 43 -9.84 22.05 -6.53
C VAL A 43 -9.75 20.65 -7.14
N SER A 44 -9.37 20.55 -8.42
CA SER A 44 -9.17 19.28 -9.12
C SER A 44 -8.10 18.39 -8.48
N LEU A 45 -7.04 18.96 -7.87
CA LEU A 45 -6.03 18.17 -7.16
C LEU A 45 -6.64 17.50 -5.92
N ALA A 46 -7.38 18.24 -5.11
CA ALA A 46 -8.06 17.70 -3.94
C ALA A 46 -9.09 16.62 -4.29
N GLN A 47 -9.77 16.74 -5.44
CA GLN A 47 -10.66 15.70 -5.96
C GLN A 47 -9.87 14.46 -6.43
N GLY A 48 -8.75 14.66 -7.13
CA GLY A 48 -7.87 13.59 -7.59
C GLY A 48 -7.26 12.79 -6.44
N GLU A 49 -6.82 13.45 -5.38
CA GLU A 49 -6.33 12.82 -4.15
C GLU A 49 -7.37 11.87 -3.54
N ARG A 50 -8.64 12.32 -3.44
CA ARG A 50 -9.72 11.49 -2.89
C ARG A 50 -10.03 10.30 -3.78
N ARG A 51 -10.10 10.50 -5.09
CA ARG A 51 -10.39 9.43 -6.06
C ARG A 51 -9.29 8.35 -6.04
N THR A 52 -8.03 8.77 -6.07
CA THR A 52 -6.89 7.83 -6.00
C THR A 52 -6.83 7.10 -4.66
N ALA A 53 -7.18 7.78 -3.56
CA ALA A 53 -7.20 7.17 -2.23
C ALA A 53 -8.27 6.08 -2.09
N VAL A 54 -9.37 6.13 -2.84
CA VAL A 54 -10.35 5.03 -2.87
C VAL A 54 -9.73 3.75 -3.44
N PHE A 55 -8.99 3.84 -4.55
CA PHE A 55 -8.30 2.68 -5.12
C PHE A 55 -7.23 2.13 -4.18
N MET A 56 -6.51 3.02 -3.50
CA MET A 56 -5.55 2.67 -2.46
C MET A 56 -6.23 1.87 -1.32
N ASP A 57 -7.37 2.32 -0.81
CA ASP A 57 -8.13 1.66 0.28
C ASP A 57 -8.68 0.29 -0.16
N ILE A 58 -9.23 0.22 -1.37
CA ILE A 58 -9.75 -1.04 -1.95
C ILE A 58 -8.61 -2.04 -2.13
N GLY A 59 -7.49 -1.61 -2.73
CA GLY A 59 -6.32 -2.46 -2.93
C GLY A 59 -5.76 -3.00 -1.61
N ALA A 60 -5.62 -2.13 -0.61
CA ALA A 60 -5.16 -2.52 0.73
C ALA A 60 -6.07 -3.58 1.34
N THR A 61 -7.38 -3.37 1.26
CA THR A 61 -8.39 -4.31 1.78
C THR A 61 -8.26 -5.68 1.12
N ILE A 62 -8.23 -5.73 -0.22
CA ILE A 62 -8.08 -6.99 -0.97
C ILE A 62 -6.76 -7.68 -0.61
N ALA A 63 -5.65 -6.95 -0.59
CA ALA A 63 -4.33 -7.49 -0.29
C ALA A 63 -4.26 -8.10 1.11
N ILE A 64 -4.74 -7.36 2.11
CA ILE A 64 -4.68 -7.79 3.52
C ILE A 64 -5.61 -8.97 3.75
N VAL A 65 -6.87 -8.89 3.32
CA VAL A 65 -7.84 -9.99 3.52
C VAL A 65 -7.37 -11.27 2.84
N ALA A 66 -6.95 -11.20 1.58
CA ALA A 66 -6.44 -12.37 0.87
C ALA A 66 -5.12 -12.88 1.47
N GLY A 67 -4.25 -11.99 1.97
CA GLY A 67 -3.00 -12.35 2.63
C GLY A 67 -3.22 -13.06 3.97
N LEU A 68 -4.17 -12.59 4.78
CA LEU A 68 -4.59 -13.24 6.02
C LEU A 68 -5.23 -14.61 5.72
N ALA A 69 -6.11 -14.69 4.72
CA ALA A 69 -6.70 -15.96 4.29
C ALA A 69 -5.61 -16.96 3.85
N LEU A 70 -4.62 -16.53 3.05
CA LEU A 70 -3.49 -17.39 2.67
C LEU A 70 -2.67 -17.86 3.87
N THR A 71 -2.52 -17.02 4.88
CA THR A 71 -1.70 -17.33 6.06
C THR A 71 -2.41 -18.28 7.01
N PHE A 72 -3.68 -18.02 7.35
CA PHE A 72 -4.39 -18.76 8.38
C PHE A 72 -5.21 -19.95 7.86
N MET A 73 -5.61 -19.94 6.58
CA MET A 73 -6.44 -21.02 6.01
C MET A 73 -5.67 -22.03 5.17
N VAL A 74 -4.42 -21.75 4.79
CA VAL A 74 -3.61 -22.63 3.93
C VAL A 74 -2.51 -23.30 4.72
N ASP A 75 -1.59 -22.51 5.26
CA ASP A 75 -0.47 -23.01 6.04
C ASP A 75 0.08 -21.91 6.96
N PRO A 76 -0.14 -22.00 8.28
CA PRO A 76 0.38 -21.04 9.24
C PRO A 76 1.85 -21.31 9.60
N SER A 77 2.46 -22.42 9.18
CA SER A 77 3.85 -22.78 9.54
C SER A 77 4.90 -21.70 9.25
N PRO A 78 4.79 -20.87 8.20
CA PRO A 78 5.77 -19.80 7.98
C PRO A 78 5.71 -18.69 9.03
N LEU A 79 4.66 -18.60 9.86
CA LEU A 79 4.59 -17.66 10.99
C LEU A 79 5.50 -18.04 12.15
N THR A 80 5.87 -19.31 12.27
CA THR A 80 6.72 -19.82 13.37
C THR A 80 8.10 -20.22 12.88
N GLN A 81 8.24 -20.57 11.61
CA GLN A 81 9.47 -21.14 11.04
C GLN A 81 10.08 -20.32 9.90
N GLY A 82 9.38 -19.29 9.39
CA GLY A 82 9.81 -18.51 8.23
C GLY A 82 10.25 -17.10 8.57
N GLY A 83 11.55 -16.87 8.73
CA GLY A 83 12.06 -15.52 8.99
C GLY A 83 11.66 -14.51 7.90
N TRP A 84 11.59 -14.96 6.65
CA TRP A 84 11.15 -14.15 5.50
C TRP A 84 9.75 -13.56 5.70
N LEU A 85 8.84 -14.26 6.40
CA LEU A 85 7.48 -13.80 6.60
C LEU A 85 7.44 -12.66 7.61
N HIS A 86 8.22 -12.75 8.69
CA HIS A 86 8.34 -11.64 9.66
C HIS A 86 8.96 -10.39 9.02
N ALA A 87 10.00 -10.57 8.20
CA ALA A 87 10.59 -9.48 7.43
C ALA A 87 9.56 -8.85 6.49
N LYS A 88 8.81 -9.67 5.73
CA LYS A 88 7.76 -9.20 4.82
C LYS A 88 6.68 -8.43 5.57
N LEU A 89 6.19 -8.96 6.69
CA LEU A 89 5.15 -8.31 7.49
C LEU A 89 5.63 -6.98 8.08
N THR A 90 6.88 -6.88 8.49
CA THR A 90 7.49 -5.62 8.94
C THR A 90 7.48 -4.57 7.82
N LEU A 91 7.84 -4.97 6.59
CA LEU A 91 7.76 -4.06 5.43
C LEU A 91 6.32 -3.70 5.07
N VAL A 92 5.37 -4.63 5.19
CA VAL A 92 3.93 -4.35 4.98
C VAL A 92 3.41 -3.37 6.03
N LEU A 93 3.87 -3.44 7.29
CA LEU A 93 3.53 -2.44 8.31
C LEU A 93 4.08 -1.06 7.98
N ALA A 94 5.32 -0.97 7.49
CA ALA A 94 5.88 0.29 7.00
C ALA A 94 5.09 0.84 5.78
N PHE A 95 4.67 -0.04 4.88
CA PHE A 95 3.82 0.31 3.74
C PHE A 95 2.45 0.82 4.17
N LEU A 96 1.85 0.19 5.18
CA LEU A 96 0.60 0.63 5.80
C LEU A 96 0.76 1.97 6.52
N ALA A 97 1.91 2.23 7.16
CA ALA A 97 2.19 3.54 7.73
C ALA A 97 2.19 4.65 6.66
N LEU A 98 2.76 4.39 5.47
CA LEU A 98 2.67 5.33 4.34
C LEU A 98 1.23 5.55 3.88
N HIS A 99 0.42 4.50 3.82
CA HIS A 99 -1.01 4.61 3.54
C HIS A 99 -1.71 5.55 4.55
N VAL A 100 -1.48 5.35 5.85
CA VAL A 100 -2.07 6.19 6.90
C VAL A 100 -1.59 7.63 6.78
N VAL A 101 -0.30 7.85 6.52
CA VAL A 101 0.26 9.19 6.27
C VAL A 101 -0.46 9.86 5.10
N ALA A 102 -0.69 9.16 3.99
CA ALA A 102 -1.43 9.70 2.84
C ALA A 102 -2.85 10.13 3.24
N ARG A 103 -3.60 9.29 3.97
CA ARG A 103 -4.95 9.63 4.47
C ARG A 103 -4.95 10.84 5.40
N ILE A 104 -3.97 10.94 6.31
CA ILE A 104 -3.81 12.09 7.21
C ILE A 104 -3.54 13.35 6.40
N ARG A 105 -2.68 13.28 5.38
CA ARG A 105 -2.34 14.44 4.53
C ARG A 105 -3.53 14.92 3.72
N ILE A 106 -4.32 14.02 3.14
CA ILE A 106 -5.59 14.37 2.47
C ILE A 106 -6.51 15.15 3.42
N LYS A 107 -6.67 14.66 4.66
CA LYS A 107 -7.51 15.32 5.66
C LYS A 107 -6.98 16.71 6.02
N LYS A 108 -5.67 16.85 6.24
CA LYS A 108 -5.02 18.12 6.57
C LYS A 108 -5.11 19.14 5.44
N PHE A 109 -4.82 18.72 4.21
CA PHE A 109 -4.85 19.61 3.05
C PHE A 109 -6.26 20.13 2.79
N ARG A 110 -7.28 19.29 2.97
CA ARG A 110 -8.69 19.72 2.93
C ARG A 110 -9.02 20.81 3.95
N ASN A 111 -8.34 20.83 5.09
CA ASN A 111 -8.54 21.81 6.15
C ASN A 111 -7.65 23.06 5.97
N GLY A 112 -6.94 23.20 4.84
CA GLY A 112 -6.03 24.31 4.58
C GLY A 112 -4.64 24.16 5.22
N GLU A 113 -4.38 23.07 5.94
CA GLU A 113 -3.07 22.77 6.53
C GLU A 113 -2.12 22.14 5.48
N VAL A 114 -1.83 22.89 4.42
CA VAL A 114 -1.00 22.41 3.31
C VAL A 114 0.48 22.55 3.65
N LYS A 115 1.22 21.44 3.56
CA LYS A 115 2.67 21.38 3.74
C LYS A 115 3.28 20.47 2.68
N PRO A 116 4.42 20.85 2.07
CA PRO A 116 5.12 19.98 1.13
C PRO A 116 5.40 18.59 1.71
N LEU A 117 5.31 17.58 0.84
CA LEU A 117 5.70 16.22 1.20
C LEU A 117 7.22 16.05 1.03
N PRO A 118 7.87 15.18 1.83
CA PRO A 118 9.25 14.80 1.58
C PRO A 118 9.41 14.15 0.19
N GLY A 119 10.38 14.61 -0.60
CA GLY A 119 10.61 14.13 -1.97
C GLY A 119 10.94 12.63 -2.06
N ALA A 120 11.48 12.04 -0.99
CA ALA A 120 11.83 10.63 -0.92
C ALA A 120 10.64 9.67 -0.78
N LEU A 121 9.42 10.16 -0.51
CA LEU A 121 8.27 9.27 -0.24
C LEU A 121 7.91 8.33 -1.40
N LEU A 122 7.97 8.82 -2.65
CA LEU A 122 7.68 8.01 -3.83
C LEU A 122 8.77 6.93 -4.08
N PRO A 123 10.08 7.26 -4.09
CA PRO A 123 11.13 6.25 -4.14
C PRO A 123 11.03 5.21 -3.00
N VAL A 124 10.83 5.65 -1.77
CA VAL A 124 10.69 4.76 -0.61
C VAL A 124 9.50 3.82 -0.78
N LEU A 125 8.36 4.31 -1.27
CA LEU A 125 7.19 3.49 -1.59
C LEU A 125 7.56 2.37 -2.59
N LEU A 126 8.24 2.71 -3.67
CA LEU A 126 8.59 1.73 -4.72
C LEU A 126 9.61 0.71 -4.23
N VAL A 127 10.60 1.14 -3.44
CA VAL A 127 11.58 0.24 -2.82
C VAL A 127 10.90 -0.74 -1.86
N LEU A 128 9.99 -0.25 -1.01
CA LEU A 128 9.20 -1.11 -0.13
C LEU A 128 8.35 -2.09 -0.94
N ALA A 129 7.67 -1.62 -1.99
CA ALA A 129 6.85 -2.47 -2.83
C ALA A 129 7.66 -3.61 -3.46
N PHE A 130 8.83 -3.28 -4.02
CA PHE A 130 9.74 -4.23 -4.61
C PHE A 130 10.26 -5.25 -3.58
N ALA A 131 10.73 -4.79 -2.42
CA ALA A 131 11.23 -5.66 -1.37
C ALA A 131 10.15 -6.63 -0.85
N ILE A 132 8.90 -6.18 -0.72
CA ILE A 132 7.76 -7.05 -0.35
C ILE A 132 7.53 -8.14 -1.40
N VAL A 133 7.61 -7.81 -2.70
CA VAL A 133 7.47 -8.79 -3.79
C VAL A 133 8.61 -9.80 -3.77
N VAL A 134 9.86 -9.34 -3.60
CA VAL A 134 11.04 -10.20 -3.50
C VAL A 134 10.90 -11.18 -2.35
N LEU A 135 10.57 -10.72 -1.14
CA LEU A 135 10.38 -11.59 0.02
C LEU A 135 9.24 -12.60 -0.20
N ALA A 136 8.15 -12.18 -0.85
CA ALA A 136 7.02 -13.06 -1.13
C ALA A 136 7.36 -14.19 -2.11
N LYS A 137 8.32 -13.98 -3.03
CA LYS A 137 8.68 -14.92 -4.10
C LYS A 137 9.93 -15.74 -3.80
N VAL A 138 10.98 -15.10 -3.32
CA VAL A 138 12.30 -15.72 -3.11
C VAL A 138 12.36 -16.51 -1.81
N ARG A 139 11.70 -16.01 -0.74
CA ARG A 139 11.66 -16.64 0.59
C ARG A 139 13.06 -17.12 1.08
N PRO A 140 14.03 -16.20 1.20
CA PRO A 140 15.44 -16.57 1.32
C PRO A 140 15.88 -17.18 2.66
N PHE A 141 15.06 -17.10 3.73
CA PHE A 141 15.39 -17.58 5.08
C PHE A 141 14.14 -17.82 5.93
#